data_AF-A0A754HAB0-F1
#
_entry.id   AF-A0A754HAB0-F1
#
_cell.length_a   1.000
_cell.length_b   1.000
_cell.length_c   1.000
_cell.angle_alpha   90.00
_cell.angle_beta   90.00
_cell.angle_gamma   90.00
#
_symmetry.space_group_name_H-M   'P 1'
#
loop_
_entity.id
_entity.type
_entity.pdbx_description
1 polymer ?
#
loop_
_entity_poly.entity_id
_entity_poly.type
_entity_poly.pdbx_seq_one_letter_code
_entity_poly.pdbx_strand_id
1 'polypeptide(L)'
;MSNVSDVRLKKTTVDSLKEYVNDFGMTVDDVVLNLIEENNSLRSLLGQGFSLPTDNKDTHSFNEYVIHKLPKGKILVTKDGLKVSNMKKVLIEAGSDLGMDESELNPDFTTYEIGRFLFKHLHG
;
A
#
# COMPACT_ATOMS: atom_id res chain seq x y z
N MET A 1 -19.42 -12.51 -18.64
CA MET A 1 -20.65 -11.70 -18.54
C MET A 1 -21.56 -12.40 -17.54
N SER A 2 -21.64 -11.89 -16.32
CA SER A 2 -22.48 -12.45 -15.26
C SER A 2 -23.73 -11.59 -15.13
N ASN A 3 -24.89 -12.21 -15.32
CA ASN A 3 -26.21 -11.63 -15.10
C ASN A 3 -26.27 -11.00 -13.70
N VAL A 4 -26.27 -9.66 -13.65
CA VAL A 4 -26.59 -8.90 -12.43
C VAL A 4 -28.09 -9.03 -12.24
N SER A 5 -28.49 -10.06 -11.50
CA SER A 5 -29.87 -10.33 -11.12
C SER A 5 -30.44 -9.15 -10.33
N ASP A 6 -31.29 -8.38 -11.00
CA ASP A 6 -32.55 -7.78 -10.55
C ASP A 6 -32.66 -7.42 -9.05
N VAL A 7 -31.79 -6.51 -8.58
CA VAL A 7 -32.01 -5.82 -7.30
C VAL A 7 -32.99 -4.69 -7.55
N ARG A 8 -34.28 -4.97 -7.39
CA ARG A 8 -35.33 -3.93 -7.42
C ARG A 8 -35.33 -3.14 -6.12
N LEU A 9 -34.62 -2.01 -6.13
CA LEU A 9 -34.68 -1.02 -5.06
C LEU A 9 -36.10 -0.46 -4.94
N LYS A 10 -36.54 -0.19 -3.71
CA LYS A 10 -37.85 0.42 -3.45
C LYS A 10 -37.89 1.80 -4.12
N LYS A 11 -39.03 2.15 -4.71
CA LYS A 11 -39.22 3.42 -5.45
C LYS A 11 -38.82 4.64 -4.59
N THR A 12 -39.15 4.63 -3.31
CA THR A 12 -38.76 5.68 -2.35
C THR A 12 -37.25 5.80 -2.14
N THR A 13 -36.52 4.69 -2.17
CA THR A 13 -35.05 4.66 -2.09
C THR A 13 -34.43 5.20 -3.37
N VAL A 14 -35.00 4.85 -4.54
CA VAL A 14 -34.55 5.38 -5.84
C VAL A 14 -34.83 6.88 -5.95
N ASP A 15 -35.99 7.34 -5.49
CA ASP A 15 -36.37 8.75 -5.52
C ASP A 15 -35.52 9.57 -4.53
N SER A 16 -35.19 9.03 -3.35
CA SER A 16 -34.24 9.67 -2.42
C SER A 16 -32.81 9.73 -2.98
N LEU A 17 -32.33 8.66 -3.65
CA LEU A 17 -31.03 8.66 -4.31
C LEU A 17 -30.97 9.66 -5.47
N LYS A 18 -32.08 9.86 -6.18
CA LYS A 18 -32.19 10.86 -7.24
C LYS A 18 -32.13 12.29 -6.69
N GLU A 19 -32.64 12.57 -5.50
CA GLU A 19 -32.48 13.88 -4.86
C GLU A 19 -31.01 14.18 -4.54
N TYR A 20 -30.25 13.20 -4.01
CA TYR A 20 -28.82 13.38 -3.72
C TYR A 20 -27.93 13.47 -4.98
N VAL A 21 -28.33 12.85 -6.09
CA VAL A 21 -27.55 12.81 -7.33
C VAL A 21 -27.92 13.95 -8.29
N ASN A 22 -29.18 14.43 -8.28
CA ASN A 22 -29.60 15.52 -9.17
C ASN A 22 -29.24 16.92 -8.66
N ASP A 23 -29.03 17.12 -7.35
CA ASP A 23 -28.77 18.45 -6.78
C ASP A 23 -27.31 18.92 -6.91
N PHE A 24 -26.41 18.06 -7.38
CA PHE A 24 -25.07 18.49 -7.72
C PHE A 24 -24.82 18.23 -9.19
N GLY A 25 -24.81 19.32 -9.97
CA GLY A 25 -24.20 19.40 -11.30
C GLY A 25 -22.68 19.21 -11.25
N MET A 26 -22.22 18.23 -10.46
CA MET A 26 -20.85 17.78 -10.36
C MET A 26 -20.66 16.71 -11.42
N THR A 27 -19.80 17.00 -12.36
CA THR A 27 -19.28 16.03 -13.30
C THR A 27 -18.39 15.02 -12.57
N VAL A 28 -18.07 13.90 -13.22
CA VAL A 28 -17.12 12.92 -12.66
C VAL A 28 -15.77 13.57 -12.34
N ASP A 29 -15.37 14.56 -13.12
CA ASP A 29 -14.12 15.29 -12.91
C ASP A 29 -14.16 16.12 -11.61
N ASP A 30 -15.31 16.74 -11.30
CA ASP A 30 -15.50 17.49 -10.06
C ASP A 30 -15.42 16.58 -8.82
N VAL A 31 -15.96 15.36 -8.93
CA VAL A 31 -15.86 14.35 -7.87
C VAL A 31 -14.42 13.90 -7.68
N VAL A 32 -13.67 13.69 -8.76
CA VAL A 32 -12.26 13.29 -8.70
C VAL A 32 -11.40 14.40 -8.09
N LEU A 33 -11.61 15.66 -8.49
CA LEU A 33 -10.91 16.81 -7.93
C LEU A 33 -11.18 16.96 -6.42
N ASN A 34 -12.43 16.85 -6.00
CA ASN A 34 -12.79 16.91 -4.58
C ASN A 34 -12.13 15.79 -3.76
N LEU A 35 -12.04 14.57 -4.30
CA LEU A 35 -11.36 13.47 -3.61
C LEU A 35 -9.85 13.71 -3.48
N ILE A 36 -9.22 14.32 -4.48
CA ILE A 36 -7.80 14.68 -4.44
C ILE A 36 -7.56 15.77 -3.39
N GLU A 37 -8.41 16.79 -3.33
CA GLU A 37 -8.32 17.87 -2.35
C GLU A 37 -8.52 17.37 -0.92
N GLU A 38 -9.54 16.54 -0.67
CA GLU A 38 -9.76 15.89 0.63
C GLU A 38 -8.58 15.00 1.03
N ASN A 39 -8.00 14.25 0.09
CA ASN A 39 -6.81 13.42 0.37
C ASN A 39 -5.60 14.27 0.77
N ASN A 40 -5.38 15.39 0.08
CA ASN A 40 -4.29 16.32 0.38
C ASN A 40 -4.52 17.06 1.70
N SER A 41 -5.75 17.47 1.98
CA SER A 41 -6.15 18.09 3.24
C SER A 41 -5.92 17.12 4.41
N LEU A 42 -6.36 15.86 4.29
CA LEU A 42 -6.11 14.81 5.27
C LEU A 42 -4.62 14.56 5.48
N ARG A 43 -3.83 14.49 4.40
CA ARG A 43 -2.37 14.35 4.50
C ARG A 43 -1.70 15.53 5.21
N SER A 44 -2.24 16.74 5.03
CA SER A 44 -1.74 17.94 5.71
C SER A 44 -2.15 18.00 7.17
N LEU A 45 -3.41 17.65 7.48
CA LEU A 45 -3.97 17.58 8.84
C LEU A 45 -3.25 16.54 9.70
N LEU A 46 -2.86 15.42 9.09
CA LEU A 46 -2.17 14.32 9.76
C LEU A 46 -0.64 14.53 9.86
N GLY A 47 -0.12 15.66 9.34
CA GLY A 47 1.31 15.94 9.27
C GLY A 47 1.95 15.21 8.08
N GLN A 48 2.70 15.97 7.26
CA GLN A 48 3.34 15.45 6.06
C GLN A 48 4.18 14.19 6.32
N GLY A 49 3.87 13.16 5.53
CA GLY A 49 4.50 11.86 5.56
C GLY A 49 3.65 10.91 6.40
N PHE A 50 3.01 9.95 5.74
CA PHE A 50 2.64 8.70 6.41
C PHE A 50 3.93 8.11 7.00
N SER A 51 4.27 8.53 8.21
CA SER A 51 5.09 7.76 9.11
C SER A 51 4.17 6.60 9.47
N LEU A 52 4.28 5.50 8.73
CA LEU A 52 3.69 4.25 9.17
C LEU A 52 4.08 4.07 10.63
N PRO A 53 3.14 3.63 11.49
CA PRO A 53 3.37 3.56 12.92
C PRO A 53 4.73 2.89 13.18
N THR A 54 5.54 3.48 14.04
CA THR A 54 6.91 3.03 14.34
C THR A 54 6.96 1.57 14.83
N ASP A 55 5.81 1.02 15.23
CA ASP A 55 5.57 -0.38 15.60
C ASP A 55 4.97 -1.24 14.48
N ASN A 56 5.09 -0.82 13.21
CA ASN A 56 4.62 -1.61 12.10
C ASN A 56 5.60 -2.75 11.80
N LYS A 57 5.32 -3.94 12.34
CA LYS A 57 6.04 -5.21 12.06
C LYS A 57 6.06 -5.61 10.58
N ASP A 58 5.41 -4.82 9.74
CA ASP A 58 5.35 -5.02 8.31
C ASP A 58 6.21 -3.99 7.54
N THR A 59 7.00 -3.15 8.21
CA THR A 59 7.97 -2.25 7.54
C THR A 59 9.33 -2.21 8.20
N HIS A 60 10.37 -2.14 7.39
CA HIS A 60 11.75 -1.99 7.81
C HIS A 60 12.44 -0.89 6.99
N SER A 61 13.10 0.04 7.66
CA SER A 61 13.89 1.09 7.01
C SER A 61 15.34 0.64 6.90
N PHE A 62 15.91 0.71 5.70
CA PHE A 62 17.30 0.36 5.42
C PHE A 62 17.92 1.44 4.52
N ASN A 63 18.83 2.24 5.08
CA ASN A 63 19.40 3.41 4.42
C ASN A 63 18.31 4.36 3.87
N GLU A 64 18.32 4.59 2.57
CA GLU A 64 17.36 5.39 1.79
C GLU A 64 16.13 4.59 1.33
N TYR A 65 16.09 3.28 1.64
CA TYR A 65 15.03 2.37 1.23
C TYR A 65 14.07 2.07 2.38
N VAL A 66 12.80 1.86 2.01
CA VAL A 66 11.79 1.31 2.90
C VAL A 66 11.33 -0.03 2.33
N ILE A 67 11.47 -1.09 3.12
CA ILE A 67 11.08 -2.46 2.81
C ILE A 67 9.74 -2.73 3.47
N HIS A 68 8.73 -3.06 2.67
CA HIS A 68 7.35 -3.28 3.09
C HIS A 68 6.96 -4.75 2.90
N LYS A 69 6.43 -5.36 3.95
CA LYS A 69 5.73 -6.65 3.92
C LYS A 69 4.24 -6.40 3.68
N LEU A 70 3.81 -6.71 2.47
CA LEU A 70 2.43 -6.64 2.03
C LEU A 70 1.67 -7.94 2.40
N PRO A 71 0.32 -7.92 2.35
CA PRO A 71 -0.48 -9.11 2.54
C PRO A 71 -0.04 -10.29 1.65
N LYS A 72 -0.21 -11.51 2.16
CA LYS A 72 0.26 -12.76 1.53
C LYS A 72 1.80 -12.86 1.44
N GLY A 73 2.53 -12.07 2.25
CA GLY A 73 3.99 -12.08 2.34
C GLY A 73 4.71 -11.45 1.15
N LYS A 74 3.99 -10.74 0.27
CA LYS A 74 4.62 -10.00 -0.83
C LYS A 74 5.54 -8.92 -0.29
N ILE A 75 6.64 -8.67 -0.98
CA ILE A 75 7.64 -7.68 -0.56
C ILE A 75 7.68 -6.55 -1.58
N LEU A 76 7.66 -5.32 -1.08
CA LEU A 76 7.83 -4.10 -1.87
C LEU A 76 8.99 -3.31 -1.28
N VAL A 77 9.88 -2.83 -2.13
CA VAL A 77 10.96 -1.94 -1.72
C VAL A 77 10.76 -0.60 -2.42
N THR A 78 10.78 0.48 -1.65
CA THR A 78 10.59 1.85 -2.16
C THR A 78 11.75 2.76 -1.79
N LYS A 79 12.09 3.68 -2.69
CA LYS A 79 12.94 4.85 -2.42
C LYS A 79 12.14 6.10 -2.75
N ASP A 80 12.07 7.06 -1.83
CA ASP A 80 11.27 8.29 -2.01
C ASP A 80 9.80 8.03 -2.43
N GLY A 81 9.21 6.93 -1.93
CA GLY A 81 7.85 6.51 -2.25
C GLY A 81 7.67 5.80 -3.60
N LEU A 82 8.73 5.61 -4.39
CA LEU A 82 8.69 4.91 -5.67
C LEU A 82 9.28 3.50 -5.58
N LYS A 83 8.64 2.53 -6.24
CA LYS A 83 9.14 1.15 -6.32
C LYS A 83 10.48 1.12 -7.03
N VAL A 84 11.46 0.47 -6.41
CA VAL A 84 12.80 0.30 -7.00
C VAL A 84 12.86 -0.93 -7.90
N SER A 85 13.67 -0.91 -8.95
CA SER A 85 13.84 -2.02 -9.88
C SER A 85 14.75 -3.12 -9.32
N ASN A 86 15.72 -2.75 -8.49
CA ASN A 86 16.75 -3.61 -7.89
C ASN A 86 16.37 -4.16 -6.51
N MET A 87 15.08 -4.45 -6.27
CA MET A 87 14.58 -4.85 -4.94
C MET A 87 15.35 -6.01 -4.31
N LYS A 88 15.71 -7.04 -5.09
CA LYS A 88 16.44 -8.21 -4.59
C LYS A 88 17.79 -7.84 -4.00
N LYS A 89 18.54 -6.98 -4.69
CA LYS A 89 19.85 -6.50 -4.23
C LYS A 89 19.70 -5.76 -2.90
N VAL A 90 18.72 -4.88 -2.79
CA VAL A 90 18.44 -4.12 -1.55
C VAL A 90 18.09 -5.06 -0.40
N LEU A 91 17.30 -6.12 -0.64
CA LEU A 91 16.94 -7.10 0.39
C LEU A 91 18.16 -7.90 0.88
N ILE A 92 19.07 -8.28 -0.03
CA ILE A 92 20.31 -8.99 0.34
C ILE A 92 21.21 -8.10 1.18
N GLU A 93 21.39 -6.84 0.78
CA GLU A 93 22.19 -5.86 1.52
C GLU A 93 21.59 -5.59 2.91
N ALA A 94 20.28 -5.39 2.99
CA ALA A 94 19.58 -5.19 4.26
C ALA A 94 19.69 -6.41 5.18
N GLY A 95 19.55 -7.62 4.63
CA GLY A 95 19.69 -8.85 5.40
C GLY A 95 21.12 -9.09 5.89
N SER A 96 22.11 -8.76 5.06
CA SER A 96 23.52 -8.83 5.45
C SER A 96 23.86 -7.85 6.58
N ASP A 97 23.31 -6.64 6.55
CA ASP A 97 23.47 -5.64 7.62
C ASP A 97 22.81 -6.08 8.94
N LEU A 98 21.71 -6.85 8.84
CA LEU A 98 21.05 -7.50 9.98
C LEU A 98 21.78 -8.76 10.48
N GLY A 99 22.87 -9.18 9.83
CA GLY A 99 23.64 -10.38 10.22
C GLY A 99 22.97 -11.70 9.86
N MET A 100 22.10 -11.73 8.85
CA MET A 100 21.52 -12.97 8.32
C MET A 100 22.60 -13.87 7.70
N ASP A 101 22.38 -15.18 7.78
CA ASP A 101 23.29 -16.18 7.21
C ASP A 101 23.32 -16.11 5.68
N GLU A 102 24.49 -16.35 5.07
CA GLU A 102 24.65 -16.33 3.60
C GLU A 102 23.70 -17.31 2.89
N SER A 103 23.33 -18.42 3.53
CA SER A 103 22.36 -19.38 2.98
C SER A 103 20.95 -18.81 2.89
N GLU A 104 20.57 -17.86 3.75
CA GLU A 104 19.28 -17.16 3.71
C GLU A 104 19.29 -15.97 2.73
N LEU A 105 20.47 -15.51 2.34
CA LEU A 105 20.69 -14.42 1.39
C LEU A 105 21.06 -14.89 -0.03
N ASN A 106 20.76 -16.15 -0.35
CA ASN A 106 21.08 -16.74 -1.64
C ASN A 106 20.46 -15.91 -2.81
N PRO A 107 21.28 -15.42 -3.78
CA PRO A 107 20.79 -14.67 -4.93
C PRO A 107 19.76 -15.40 -5.81
N ASP A 108 19.74 -16.73 -5.78
CA ASP A 108 18.77 -17.55 -6.51
C ASP A 108 17.37 -17.48 -5.91
N PHE A 109 17.24 -17.08 -4.64
CA PHE A 109 15.95 -16.90 -3.99
C PHE A 109 15.16 -15.73 -4.57
N THR A 110 13.85 -15.85 -4.52
CA THR A 110 12.91 -14.80 -4.89
C THR A 110 12.95 -13.66 -3.86
N THR A 111 12.51 -12.47 -4.26
CA THR A 111 12.35 -11.34 -3.33
C THR A 111 11.37 -11.66 -2.19
N TYR A 112 10.42 -12.56 -2.44
CA TYR A 112 9.50 -13.07 -1.44
C TYR A 112 10.23 -13.90 -0.36
N GLU A 113 11.07 -14.84 -0.77
CA GLU A 113 11.81 -15.71 0.15
C GLU A 113 12.80 -14.92 1.01
N ILE A 114 13.63 -14.08 0.39
CA ILE A 114 14.62 -13.27 1.10
C ILE A 114 13.92 -12.31 2.08
N GLY A 115 12.86 -11.63 1.64
CA GLY A 115 12.11 -10.74 2.52
C GLY A 115 11.39 -11.48 3.66
N ARG A 116 10.95 -12.72 3.44
CA ARG A 116 10.38 -13.54 4.53
C ARG A 116 11.43 -13.85 5.61
N PHE A 117 12.66 -14.19 5.22
CA PHE A 117 13.75 -14.41 6.18
C PHE A 117 14.13 -13.12 6.91
N LEU A 118 14.16 -11.99 6.21
CA LEU A 118 14.43 -10.67 6.79
C LEU A 118 13.40 -10.29 7.86
N PHE A 119 12.10 -10.40 7.58
CA PHE A 119 11.06 -10.11 8.58
C PHE A 119 10.98 -11.16 9.70
N LYS A 120 11.46 -12.38 9.47
CA LYS A 120 11.65 -13.37 10.54
C LYS A 120 12.77 -12.95 11.48
N HIS A 121 13.88 -12.39 10.97
CA HIS A 121 14.98 -11.89 11.80
C HIS A 121 14.62 -10.61 12.58
N LEU A 122 13.81 -9.72 12.00
CA LEU A 122 13.40 -8.46 12.65
C LEU A 122 12.40 -8.64 13.80
N HIS A 123 11.64 -9.73 13.81
CA HIS A 123 10.55 -9.95 14.77
C HIS A 123 10.58 -11.33 15.44
N GLY A 124 11.64 -12.09 15.21
CA GLY A 124 11.89 -13.42 15.76
C GLY A 124 12.63 -13.38 17.09
#